data_AF-A0A3M1F0Z4-F1
#
_entry.id   AF-A0A3M1F0Z4-F1
#
_cell.length_a   1.000
_cell.length_b   1.000
_cell.length_c   1.000
_cell.angle_alpha   90.00
_cell.angle_beta   90.00
_cell.angle_gamma   90.00
#
_symmetry.space_group_name_H-M   'P 1'
#
loop_
_entity.id
_entity.type
_entity.pdbx_description
1 polymer ?
#
loop_
_entity_poly.entity_id
_entity_poly.type
_entity_poly.pdbx_seq_one_letter_code
_entity_poly.pdbx_strand_id
1 'polypeptide(L)' 'AYDSPQHHWIAAVQGRVELLPTAEIALNCMLISEGIYLSNDLGREVTAEEVKEASVSTARMV' A
#
# COMPACT_ATOMS: atom_id res chain seq x y z
N ALA A 1 7.79 10.06 -18.77
CA ALA A 1 8.35 9.67 -17.46
C ALA A 1 7.78 8.31 -17.13
N TYR A 2 8.57 7.26 -17.38
CA TYR A 2 8.23 5.83 -17.25
C TYR A 2 7.02 5.35 -18.05
N ASP A 3 7.27 4.84 -19.27
CA ASP A 3 6.22 4.30 -20.14
C ASP A 3 5.60 2.99 -19.62
N SER A 4 6.22 2.34 -18.63
CA SER A 4 5.64 1.23 -17.89
C SER A 4 6.33 0.98 -16.53
N PRO A 5 5.64 0.39 -15.54
CA PRO A 5 6.23 0.04 -14.24
C PRO A 5 7.35 -0.99 -14.36
N GLN A 6 7.29 -1.91 -15.33
CA GLN A 6 8.37 -2.86 -15.60
C GLN A 6 9.62 -2.15 -16.13
N HIS A 7 9.46 -1.20 -17.06
CA HIS A 7 10.59 -0.40 -17.57
C HIS A 7 11.27 0.41 -16.45
N HIS A 8 10.47 1.01 -15.56
CA HIS A 8 10.99 1.69 -14.37
C HIS A 8 11.77 0.73 -13.46
N TRP A 9 11.18 -0.42 -13.13
CA TRP A 9 11.82 -1.40 -12.26
C TRP A 9 13.17 -1.89 -12.81
N ILE A 10 13.23 -2.21 -14.12
CA ILE A 10 14.49 -2.59 -14.78
C ILE A 10 15.51 -1.45 -14.69
N ALA A 11 15.11 -0.20 -14.95
CA ALA A 11 16.02 0.94 -14.89
C ALA A 11 16.56 1.19 -13.47
N ALA A 12 15.71 1.02 -12.46
CA ALA A 12 16.09 1.18 -11.06
C ALA A 12 17.07 0.09 -10.60
N VAL A 13 16.82 -1.18 -10.95
CA VAL A 13 17.73 -2.30 -10.62
C VAL A 13 19.08 -2.14 -11.33
N GLN A 14 19.10 -1.51 -12.50
CA GLN A 14 20.34 -1.16 -13.22
C GLN A 14 21.04 0.11 -12.70
N GLY A 15 20.49 0.79 -11.67
CA GLY A 15 21.06 2.02 -11.10
C GLY A 15 20.93 3.26 -12.00
N ARG A 16 20.08 3.22 -13.03
CA ARG A 16 19.89 4.35 -13.97
C ARG A 16 18.97 5.43 -13.42
N VAL A 17 18.07 5.05 -12.51
CA VAL A 17 17.11 5.92 -11.83
C VAL A 17 16.91 5.44 -10.39
N GLU A 18 16.39 6.31 -9.53
CA GLU A 18 16.00 5.94 -8.17
C GLU A 18 14.77 5.02 -8.20
N LEU A 19 14.76 4.00 -7.34
CA LEU A 19 13.62 3.11 -7.20
C LEU A 19 12.49 3.84 -6.46
N LEU A 20 11.32 3.94 -7.09
CA LEU A 20 10.10 4.38 -6.40
C LEU A 20 9.87 3.63 -5.08
N PRO A 21 9.35 4.29 -4.03
CA PRO A 21 9.03 3.66 -2.75
C PRO A 21 7.75 2.81 -2.85
N THR A 22 7.77 1.79 -3.71
CA THR A 22 6.58 1.00 -4.08
C THR A 22 5.98 0.29 -2.87
N ALA A 23 6.81 -0.15 -1.92
CA ALA A 23 6.32 -0.79 -0.69
C ALA A 23 5.44 0.16 0.14
N GLU A 24 5.88 1.41 0.34
CA GLU A 24 5.12 2.42 1.07
C GLU A 24 3.82 2.78 0.36
N ILE A 25 3.89 3.02 -0.96
CA ILE A 25 2.71 3.33 -1.78
C ILE A 25 1.69 2.18 -1.72
N ALA A 26 2.16 0.93 -1.85
CA ALA A 26 1.30 -0.23 -1.79
C ALA A 26 0.65 -0.40 -0.41
N LEU A 27 1.41 -0.22 0.68
CA LEU A 27 0.87 -0.29 2.04
C LEU A 27 -0.15 0.81 2.30
N ASN A 28 0.08 2.04 1.84
CA ASN A 28 -0.91 3.11 1.94
C ASN A 28 -2.18 2.80 1.13
N CYS A 29 -2.06 2.18 -0.04
CA CYS A 29 -3.19 1.73 -0.84
C CYS A 29 -3.99 0.62 -0.14
N MET A 30 -3.32 -0.30 0.54
CA MET A 30 -3.97 -1.33 1.36
C MET A 30 -4.69 -0.69 2.55
N LEU A 31 -4.06 0.28 3.23
CA LEU A 31 -4.69 1.00 4.34
C LEU A 31 -5.97 1.71 3.92
N ILE A 32 -6.00 2.35 2.75
CA ILE A 32 -7.22 2.96 2.20
C ILE A 32 -8.29 1.88 1.94
N SER A 33 -7.89 0.73 1.40
CA SER A 33 -8.79 -0.37 1.08
C SER A 33 -9.43 -0.96 2.35
N GLU A 34 -8.63 -1.20 3.40
CA GLU A 34 -9.12 -1.63 4.72
C GLU A 34 -10.07 -0.60 5.33
N GLY A 35 -9.80 0.69 5.17
CA GLY A 35 -10.69 1.76 5.62
C GLY A 35 -12.05 1.75 4.92
N ILE A 36 -12.12 1.42 3.63
CA ILE A 36 -13.38 1.26 2.91
C ILE A 36 -14.22 0.14 3.52
N TYR A 37 -13.61 -1.01 3.81
CA TYR A 37 -14.31 -2.14 4.42
C TYR A 37 -14.74 -1.85 5.86
N LEU A 38 -13.85 -1.27 6.68
CA LEU A 38 -14.17 -0.91 8.06
C LEU A 38 -15.30 0.13 8.14
N SER A 39 -15.26 1.15 7.27
CA SER A 39 -16.32 2.16 7.16
C SER A 39 -17.67 1.54 6.82
N ASN A 40 -17.69 0.60 5.85
CA ASN A 40 -18.89 -0.13 5.49
C ASN A 40 -19.46 -0.93 6.67
N ASP A 41 -18.59 -1.63 7.41
CA ASP A 41 -19.01 -2.48 8.53
C ASP A 41 -19.53 -1.66 9.71
N LEU A 42 -18.95 -0.48 9.96
CA LEU A 42 -19.36 0.41 11.05
C LEU A 42 -20.50 1.38 10.66
N GLY A 43 -20.79 1.54 9.37
CA GLY A 43 -21.80 2.47 8.87
C GLY A 43 -21.48 3.95 9.12
N ARG A 44 -20.19 4.31 9.22
CA ARG A 44 -19.72 5.69 9.45
C ARG A 44 -18.33 5.91 8.87
N GLU A 45 -17.95 7.17 8.73
CA GLU A 45 -16.57 7.54 8.41
C GLU A 45 -15.58 7.05 9.47
N VAL A 46 -14.36 6.76 9.03
CA VAL A 46 -13.23 6.28 9.85
C VAL A 46 -11.97 7.08 9.53
N THR A 47 -11.12 7.25 10.53
CA THR A 47 -9.81 7.88 10.41
C THR A 47 -8.73 6.87 10.05
N ALA A 48 -7.61 7.35 9.51
CA ALA A 48 -6.47 6.47 9.20
C ALA A 48 -5.91 5.75 10.45
N GLU A 49 -5.95 6.38 11.62
CA GLU A 49 -5.50 5.74 12.87
C GLU A 49 -6.44 4.62 13.31
N GLU A 50 -7.77 4.81 13.23
CA GLU A 50 -8.73 3.73 13.49
C GLU A 50 -8.51 2.51 12.58
N VAL A 51 -8.17 2.74 11.31
CA VAL A 51 -7.86 1.66 10.38
C VAL A 51 -6.57 0.94 10.75
N LYS A 52 -5.51 1.68 11.13
CA LYS A 52 -4.24 1.07 11.58
C LYS A 52 -4.42 0.24 12.84
N GLU A 53 -5.19 0.72 13.80
CA GLU A 53 -5.49 0.01 15.05
C GLU A 53 -6.30 -1.26 14.81
N ALA A 54 -7.19 -1.25 13.81
CA ALA A 54 -8.00 -2.40 13.42
C ALA A 54 -7.28 -3.38 12.48
N SER A 55 -6.17 -2.97 11.84
CA SER A 55 -5.44 -3.78 10.86
C SER A 55 -4.69 -4.93 11.53
N VAL A 56 -4.94 -6.16 11.06
CA VAL A 56 -4.33 -7.38 11.61
C VAL A 56 -3.61 -8.16 10.51
N SER A 57 -2.31 -8.37 10.68
CA SER A 57 -1.54 -9.22 9.78
C SER A 57 -2.01 -10.67 9.85
N THR A 58 -2.33 -11.24 8.69
CA THR A 58 -2.67 -12.66 8.54
C THR A 58 -1.50 -13.48 8.01
N ALA A 59 -0.32 -12.86 7.86
CA ALA A 59 0.89 -13.55 7.47
C ALA A 59 1.22 -14.65 8.50
N ARG A 60 1.41 -15.87 8.02
CA ARG A 60 1.86 -16.97 8.89
C ARG A 60 3.33 -16.80 9.21
N MET A 61 3.67 -16.93 10.49
CA MET A 61 5.04 -17.14 10.93
C MET A 61 5.44 -18.55 10.44
N VAL A 62 6.23 -18.62 9.38
CA VAL A 62 6.86 -19.87 8.91
C VAL A 62 8.31 -19.87 9.34
#